data_AF-A0A7J0GP65-F1
#
_entry.id   AF-A0A7J0GP65-F1
#
_cell.length_a   1.000
_cell.length_b   1.000
_cell.length_c   1.000
_cell.angle_alpha   90.00
_cell.angle_beta   90.00
_cell.angle_gamma   90.00
#
_symmetry.space_group_name_H-M   'P 1'
#
loop_
_entity.id
_entity.type
_entity.pdbx_description
1 polymer ?
#
loop_
_entity_poly.entity_id
_entity_poly.type
_entity_poly.pdbx_seq_one_letter_code
_entity_poly.pdbx_strand_id
1 'polypeptide(L)'
;MDKSQRIPQKSPALKKAVLRALHRGALKGLFKPKPHAPADVVRHARSLLLYLDDSNAESGGTKHAEKMAELNKFIWELKSILYGNNESEPAAEACAQLTQEVFKENTFRLLIICLPKLDLEARKDATQVVANLQRQLVHSRLIASDYLEANLDLMDHLISGYEDQAIGLHYGAMLRECIRHQSVASSTGMKAMW
;
A
#
# COMPACT_ATOMS: atom_id res chain seq x y z
N MET A 1 -2.34 -6.92 -77.49
CA MET A 1 -3.62 -7.17 -76.78
C MET A 1 -3.39 -6.83 -75.32
N ASP A 2 -3.85 -5.65 -74.92
CA ASP A 2 -3.73 -5.06 -73.58
C ASP A 2 -4.85 -5.56 -72.66
N LYS A 3 -4.51 -6.00 -71.43
CA LYS A 3 -5.43 -6.07 -70.29
C LYS A 3 -4.70 -5.83 -68.97
N SER A 4 -4.51 -4.54 -68.68
CA SER A 4 -4.54 -3.86 -67.38
C SER A 4 -4.79 -4.73 -66.12
N GLN A 5 -3.81 -4.74 -65.22
CA GLN A 5 -3.88 -5.28 -63.87
C GLN A 5 -4.85 -4.45 -62.99
N ARG A 6 -5.97 -5.04 -62.55
CA ARG A 6 -6.84 -4.42 -61.54
C ARG A 6 -6.29 -4.65 -60.14
N ILE A 7 -5.87 -3.57 -59.49
CA ILE A 7 -5.57 -3.53 -58.05
C ILE A 7 -6.91 -3.64 -57.28
N PRO A 8 -7.03 -4.50 -56.26
CA PRO A 8 -8.28 -4.66 -55.51
C PRO A 8 -8.53 -3.43 -54.62
N GLN A 9 -9.60 -2.68 -54.91
CA GLN A 9 -10.07 -1.60 -54.04
C GLN A 9 -10.68 -2.20 -52.75
N LYS A 10 -10.06 -1.92 -51.60
CA LYS A 10 -10.57 -2.34 -50.28
C LYS A 10 -11.93 -1.69 -49.99
N SER A 11 -12.93 -2.53 -49.70
CA SER A 11 -14.32 -2.16 -49.39
C SER A 11 -14.45 -1.07 -48.31
N PRO A 12 -15.31 -0.05 -48.51
CA PRO A 12 -15.54 1.03 -47.53
C PRO A 12 -16.11 0.53 -46.20
N ALA A 13 -16.80 -0.61 -46.19
CA ALA A 13 -17.30 -1.24 -44.96
C ALA A 13 -16.16 -1.74 -44.06
N LEU A 14 -15.07 -2.25 -44.66
CA LEU A 14 -13.90 -2.73 -43.93
C LEU A 14 -13.13 -1.56 -43.29
N LYS A 15 -12.98 -0.45 -44.01
CA LYS A 15 -12.39 0.78 -43.46
C LYS A 15 -13.21 1.32 -42.29
N LYS A 16 -14.54 1.31 -42.40
CA LYS A 16 -15.46 1.76 -41.33
C LYS A 16 -15.48 0.82 -40.12
N ALA A 17 -15.23 -0.48 -40.32
CA ALA A 17 -15.11 -1.46 -39.24
C ALA A 17 -13.78 -1.29 -38.49
N VAL A 18 -12.67 -1.13 -39.22
CA VAL A 18 -11.35 -0.86 -38.64
C VAL A 18 -11.34 0.47 -37.88
N LEU A 19 -11.91 1.53 -38.44
CA LEU A 19 -12.01 2.83 -37.75
C LEU A 19 -12.85 2.75 -36.48
N ARG A 20 -13.95 1.98 -36.49
CA ARG A 20 -14.78 1.74 -35.28
C ARG A 20 -14.06 0.89 -34.23
N ALA A 21 -13.25 -0.08 -34.66
CA ALA A 21 -12.43 -0.89 -33.76
C ALA A 21 -11.31 -0.05 -33.12
N LEU A 22 -10.64 0.81 -33.89
CA LEU A 22 -9.63 1.76 -33.41
C LEU A 22 -10.24 2.77 -32.43
N HIS A 23 -11.40 3.36 -32.75
CA HIS A 23 -12.10 4.24 -31.81
C HIS A 23 -12.57 3.53 -30.54
N ARG A 24 -13.06 2.28 -30.61
CA ARG A 24 -13.42 1.49 -29.42
C ARG A 24 -12.21 1.10 -28.56
N GLY A 25 -11.04 0.87 -29.17
CA GLY A 25 -9.79 0.62 -28.47
C GLY A 25 -9.26 1.87 -27.76
N ALA A 26 -9.34 3.03 -28.42
CA ALA A 26 -8.88 4.31 -27.87
C ALA A 26 -9.71 4.77 -26.65
N LEU A 27 -11.03 4.58 -26.68
CA LEU A 27 -11.91 4.98 -25.57
C LEU A 27 -11.79 4.10 -24.33
N LYS A 28 -11.19 2.89 -24.44
CA LYS A 28 -10.88 2.04 -23.28
C LYS A 28 -9.55 2.38 -22.61
N GLY A 29 -8.72 3.23 -23.22
CA GLY A 29 -7.42 3.64 -22.69
C GLY A 29 -7.38 5.02 -22.03
N LEU A 30 -8.48 5.79 -22.08
CA LEU A 30 -8.45 7.22 -21.75
C LEU A 30 -8.87 7.62 -20.33
N PHE A 31 -9.20 6.64 -19.46
CA PHE A 31 -9.52 6.92 -18.06
C PHE A 31 -8.95 5.81 -17.16
N LYS A 32 -7.62 5.71 -17.07
CA LYS A 32 -7.04 5.15 -15.84
C LYS A 32 -7.43 6.13 -14.72
N PRO A 33 -8.10 5.68 -13.64
CA PRO A 33 -8.38 6.57 -12.51
C PRO A 33 -7.06 7.20 -12.07
N LYS A 34 -7.07 8.52 -11.88
CA LYS A 34 -5.88 9.26 -11.43
C LYS A 34 -5.42 8.61 -10.11
N PRO A 35 -4.13 8.25 -9.98
CA PRO A 35 -3.63 7.73 -8.71
C PRO A 35 -3.95 8.74 -7.60
N HIS A 36 -4.45 8.24 -6.47
CA HIS A 36 -4.77 9.06 -5.32
C HIS A 36 -3.51 9.76 -4.81
N ALA A 37 -3.66 10.96 -4.26
CA ALA A 37 -2.57 11.61 -3.55
C ALA A 37 -2.19 10.75 -2.32
N PRO A 38 -0.91 10.71 -1.90
CA PRO A 38 -0.49 9.91 -0.75
C PRO A 38 -1.34 10.14 0.51
N ALA A 39 -1.68 11.39 0.81
CA ALA A 39 -2.53 11.74 1.95
C ALA A 39 -3.94 11.15 1.85
N ASP A 40 -4.53 11.13 0.64
CA ASP A 40 -5.84 10.53 0.43
C ASP A 40 -5.79 9.01 0.63
N VAL A 41 -4.76 8.32 0.12
CA VAL A 41 -4.59 6.88 0.33
C VAL A 41 -4.56 6.56 1.83
N VAL A 42 -3.74 7.31 2.59
CA VAL A 42 -3.62 7.14 4.04
C VAL A 42 -4.95 7.39 4.74
N ARG A 43 -5.66 8.47 4.38
CA ARG A 43 -6.96 8.81 4.99
C ARG A 43 -8.01 7.72 4.76
N HIS A 44 -8.12 7.20 3.54
CA HIS A 44 -9.09 6.14 3.23
C HIS A 44 -8.72 4.82 3.93
N ALA A 45 -7.44 4.42 3.87
CA ALA A 45 -6.95 3.24 4.59
C ALA A 45 -7.26 3.34 6.09
N ARG A 46 -6.97 4.50 6.70
CA ARG A 46 -7.26 4.74 8.13
C ARG A 46 -8.74 4.60 8.45
N SER A 47 -9.63 5.20 7.65
CA SER A 47 -11.07 5.09 7.87
C SER A 47 -11.58 3.65 7.87
N LEU A 48 -11.01 2.80 7.01
CA LEU A 48 -11.37 1.39 6.92
C LEU A 48 -10.78 0.56 8.05
N LEU A 49 -9.55 0.88 8.47
CA LEU A 49 -8.92 0.26 9.63
C LEU A 49 -9.68 0.59 10.91
N LEU A 50 -10.16 1.83 11.07
CA LEU A 50 -11.01 2.21 12.21
C LEU A 50 -12.32 1.42 12.23
N TYR A 51 -12.97 1.23 11.07
CA TYR A 51 -14.14 0.37 10.97
C TYR A 51 -13.83 -1.06 11.40
N LEU A 52 -12.66 -1.58 11.01
CA LEU A 52 -12.23 -2.93 11.36
C LEU A 52 -11.80 -3.05 12.82
N ASP A 53 -11.35 -1.97 13.45
CA ASP A 53 -10.96 -1.91 14.85
C ASP A 53 -12.17 -1.82 15.81
N ASP A 54 -13.26 -1.20 15.35
CA ASP A 54 -14.49 -1.06 16.13
C ASP A 54 -15.09 -2.42 16.53
N SER A 55 -15.17 -2.67 17.84
CA SER A 55 -15.74 -3.89 18.41
C SER A 55 -17.25 -4.03 18.17
N ASN A 56 -17.94 -2.94 17.84
CA ASN A 56 -19.36 -2.95 17.50
C ASN A 56 -19.61 -3.15 16.00
N ALA A 57 -18.57 -3.16 15.17
CA ALA A 57 -18.74 -3.40 13.74
C ALA A 57 -19.25 -4.82 13.50
N GLU A 58 -20.26 -4.95 12.63
CA GLU A 58 -20.74 -6.26 12.22
C GLU A 58 -19.61 -7.04 11.53
N SER A 59 -19.18 -8.13 12.18
CA SER A 59 -18.23 -9.06 11.61
C SER A 59 -18.94 -9.96 10.60
N GLY A 60 -18.50 -9.92 9.34
CA GLY A 60 -19.08 -10.74 8.26
C GLY A 60 -20.23 -10.07 7.50
N GLY A 61 -20.75 -10.78 6.49
CA GLY A 61 -21.76 -10.25 5.57
C GLY A 61 -21.20 -9.36 4.45
N THR A 62 -22.09 -8.97 3.54
CA THR A 62 -21.73 -8.27 2.29
C THR A 62 -21.01 -6.94 2.55
N LYS A 63 -21.51 -6.13 3.49
CA LYS A 63 -20.90 -4.83 3.81
C LYS A 63 -19.48 -4.96 4.36
N HIS A 64 -19.25 -5.95 5.24
CA HIS A 64 -17.90 -6.22 5.76
C HIS A 64 -16.97 -6.71 4.64
N ALA A 65 -17.46 -7.59 3.74
CA ALA A 65 -16.68 -8.07 2.60
C ALA A 65 -16.31 -6.92 1.64
N GLU A 66 -17.23 -5.99 1.36
CA GLU A 66 -16.97 -4.79 0.56
C GLU A 66 -15.91 -3.90 1.22
N LYS A 67 -16.01 -3.68 2.53
CA LYS A 67 -15.03 -2.88 3.29
C LYS A 67 -13.65 -3.53 3.32
N MET A 68 -13.59 -4.86 3.45
CA MET A 68 -12.33 -5.60 3.39
C MET A 68 -11.68 -5.52 2.00
N ALA A 69 -12.47 -5.70 0.94
CA ALA A 69 -11.96 -5.56 -0.43
C ALA A 69 -11.44 -4.14 -0.72
N GLU A 70 -12.13 -3.11 -0.21
CA GLU A 70 -11.70 -1.72 -0.28
C GLU A 70 -10.39 -1.50 0.48
N LEU A 71 -10.27 -2.07 1.69
CA LEU A 71 -9.07 -1.97 2.51
C LEU A 71 -7.86 -2.62 1.85
N ASN A 72 -8.03 -3.83 1.29
CA ASN A 72 -6.97 -4.54 0.57
C ASN A 72 -6.42 -3.71 -0.59
N LYS A 73 -7.31 -3.06 -1.34
CA LYS A 73 -6.92 -2.15 -2.42
C LYS A 73 -6.06 -1.00 -1.89
N PHE A 74 -6.45 -0.36 -0.78
CA PHE A 74 -5.66 0.74 -0.23
C PHE A 74 -4.34 0.29 0.41
N ILE A 75 -4.28 -0.89 1.04
CA ILE A 75 -3.02 -1.48 1.53
C ILE A 75 -2.06 -1.72 0.36
N TRP A 76 -2.57 -2.24 -0.76
CA TRP A 76 -1.78 -2.40 -1.97
C TRP A 76 -1.32 -1.04 -2.54
N GLU A 77 -2.18 -0.01 -2.55
CA GLU A 77 -1.79 1.34 -2.99
C GLU A 77 -0.69 1.94 -2.09
N LEU A 78 -0.78 1.79 -0.76
CA LEU A 78 0.27 2.18 0.18
C LEU A 78 1.60 1.50 -0.19
N LYS A 79 1.56 0.18 -0.41
CA LYS A 79 2.73 -0.60 -0.81
C LYS A 79 3.30 -0.12 -2.15
N SER A 80 2.46 0.12 -3.15
CA SER A 80 2.90 0.56 -4.48
C SER A 80 3.56 1.93 -4.43
N ILE A 81 3.10 2.85 -3.57
CA ILE A 81 3.78 4.14 -3.37
C ILE A 81 5.17 3.92 -2.76
N LEU A 82 5.30 3.01 -1.79
CA LEU A 82 6.53 2.77 -1.03
C LEU A 82 7.59 1.92 -1.75
N TYR A 83 7.16 1.08 -2.70
CA TYR A 83 8.03 0.14 -3.43
C TYR A 83 8.05 0.37 -4.94
N GLY A 84 7.22 1.27 -5.46
CA GLY A 84 7.01 1.43 -6.89
C GLY A 84 6.12 0.32 -7.46
N ASN A 85 6.15 0.18 -8.77
CA ASN A 85 5.47 -0.87 -9.51
C ASN A 85 6.32 -1.26 -10.74
N ASN A 86 5.79 -2.14 -11.60
CA ASN A 86 6.50 -2.62 -12.79
C ASN A 86 6.80 -1.51 -13.83
N GLU A 87 6.13 -0.36 -13.75
CA GLU A 87 6.26 0.77 -14.67
C GLU A 87 7.18 1.88 -14.12
N SER A 88 7.29 2.01 -12.79
CA SER A 88 7.98 3.14 -12.15
C SER A 88 8.54 2.81 -10.77
N GLU A 89 9.76 3.27 -10.50
CA GLU A 89 10.38 3.32 -9.17
C GLU A 89 9.58 4.23 -8.21
N PRO A 90 9.65 4.00 -6.88
CA PRO A 90 8.95 4.84 -5.90
C PRO A 90 9.52 6.26 -5.89
N ALA A 91 8.64 7.25 -6.05
CA ALA A 91 9.03 8.65 -5.97
C ALA A 91 9.33 9.05 -4.51
N ALA A 92 10.53 9.58 -4.26
CA ALA A 92 10.99 9.93 -2.91
C ALA A 92 10.07 10.92 -2.19
N GLU A 93 9.57 11.94 -2.90
CA GLU A 93 8.64 12.93 -2.34
C GLU A 93 7.30 12.28 -1.93
N ALA A 94 6.76 11.39 -2.76
CA ALA A 94 5.53 10.68 -2.45
C ALA A 94 5.70 9.73 -1.25
N CYS A 95 6.86 9.05 -1.15
CA CYS A 95 7.19 8.22 0.01
C CYS A 95 7.29 9.06 1.29
N ALA A 96 7.99 10.20 1.24
CA ALA A 96 8.13 11.09 2.38
C ALA A 96 6.77 11.63 2.83
N GLN A 97 5.92 12.07 1.90
CA GLN A 97 4.57 12.54 2.19
C GLN A 97 3.71 11.44 2.79
N LEU A 98 3.67 10.24 2.19
CA LEU A 98 2.93 9.10 2.72
C LEU A 98 3.38 8.78 4.15
N THR A 99 4.70 8.73 4.38
CA THR A 99 5.27 8.40 5.69
C THR A 99 4.84 9.43 6.73
N GLN A 100 4.94 10.74 6.43
CA GLN A 100 4.46 11.79 7.32
C GLN A 100 2.98 11.61 7.66
N GLU A 101 2.11 11.39 6.67
CA GLU A 101 0.67 11.23 6.87
C GLU A 101 0.33 10.00 7.72
N VAL A 102 1.03 8.88 7.53
CA VAL A 102 0.80 7.66 8.32
C VAL A 102 1.10 7.86 9.81
N PHE A 103 2.09 8.70 10.15
CA PHE A 103 2.49 8.98 11.53
C PHE A 103 1.84 10.23 12.16
N LYS A 104 1.13 11.07 11.40
CA LYS A 104 0.38 12.22 11.93
C LYS A 104 -0.77 11.81 12.83
N GLU A 105 -1.37 10.67 12.56
CA GLU A 105 -2.48 10.08 13.33
C GLU A 105 -2.13 8.64 13.73
N ASN A 106 -3.13 7.84 14.10
CA ASN A 106 -2.93 6.45 14.55
C ASN A 106 -2.88 5.42 13.40
N THR A 107 -2.63 5.82 12.15
CA THR A 107 -2.67 4.88 11.02
C THR A 107 -1.61 3.79 11.13
N PHE A 108 -0.39 4.14 11.54
CA PHE A 108 0.68 3.16 11.76
C PHE A 108 0.28 2.09 12.78
N ARG A 109 -0.23 2.51 13.94
CA ARG A 109 -0.76 1.63 14.98
C ARG A 109 -1.90 0.77 14.46
N LEU A 110 -2.87 1.36 13.75
CA LEU A 110 -4.02 0.66 13.19
C LEU A 110 -3.60 -0.47 12.23
N LEU A 111 -2.60 -0.24 11.37
CA LEU A 111 -2.05 -1.28 10.49
C LEU A 111 -1.51 -2.49 11.27
N ILE A 112 -0.90 -2.26 12.43
CA ILE A 112 -0.32 -3.31 13.28
C ILE A 112 -1.40 -4.07 14.05
N ILE A 113 -2.33 -3.36 14.71
CA ILE A 113 -3.35 -3.99 15.57
C ILE A 113 -4.42 -4.71 14.74
N CYS A 114 -4.75 -4.21 13.56
CA CYS A 114 -5.72 -4.84 12.67
C CYS A 114 -5.13 -5.99 11.85
N LEU A 115 -3.81 -6.21 11.89
CA LEU A 115 -3.14 -7.24 11.09
C LEU A 115 -3.80 -8.64 11.22
N PRO A 116 -4.20 -9.13 12.41
CA PRO A 116 -4.87 -10.43 12.55
C PRO A 116 -6.24 -10.49 11.87
N LYS A 117 -6.88 -9.35 11.63
CA LYS A 117 -8.20 -9.23 11.01
C LYS A 117 -8.14 -9.21 9.47
N LEU A 118 -6.95 -9.00 8.91
CA LEU A 118 -6.72 -8.99 7.46
C LEU A 118 -6.61 -10.42 6.89
N ASP A 119 -6.84 -10.55 5.59
CA ASP A 119 -6.56 -11.81 4.88
C ASP A 119 -5.05 -12.03 4.66
N LEU A 120 -4.69 -13.22 4.18
CA LEU A 120 -3.30 -13.65 4.06
C LEU A 120 -2.44 -12.74 3.16
N GLU A 121 -3.01 -12.24 2.06
CA GLU A 121 -2.28 -11.39 1.11
C GLU A 121 -2.12 -9.98 1.69
N ALA A 122 -3.20 -9.42 2.22
CA ALA A 122 -3.19 -8.13 2.88
C ALA A 122 -2.26 -8.09 4.10
N ARG A 123 -2.13 -9.18 4.87
CA ARG A 123 -1.12 -9.29 5.95
C ARG A 123 0.31 -9.15 5.44
N LYS A 124 0.64 -9.82 4.32
CA LYS A 124 1.98 -9.74 3.71
C LYS A 124 2.28 -8.33 3.23
N ASP A 125 1.30 -7.69 2.59
CA ASP A 125 1.45 -6.33 2.08
C ASP A 125 1.54 -5.30 3.21
N ALA A 126 0.66 -5.39 4.22
CA ALA A 126 0.73 -4.55 5.41
C ALA A 126 2.07 -4.71 6.15
N THR A 127 2.60 -5.93 6.23
CA THR A 127 3.92 -6.18 6.83
C THR A 127 5.03 -5.46 6.07
N GLN A 128 5.02 -5.51 4.74
CA GLN A 128 5.99 -4.78 3.91
C GLN A 128 5.83 -3.27 4.03
N VAL A 129 4.59 -2.77 4.08
CA VAL A 129 4.30 -1.35 4.31
C VAL A 129 4.88 -0.90 5.64
N VAL A 130 4.58 -1.59 6.75
CA VAL A 130 5.11 -1.26 8.08
C VAL A 130 6.64 -1.30 8.10
N ALA A 131 7.25 -2.37 7.56
CA ALA A 131 8.70 -2.51 7.50
C ALA A 131 9.38 -1.42 6.64
N ASN A 132 8.73 -0.93 5.59
CA ASN A 132 9.24 0.18 4.79
C ASN A 132 9.12 1.51 5.56
N LEU A 133 7.94 1.79 6.12
CA LEU A 133 7.70 2.99 6.93
C LEU A 133 8.68 3.13 8.08
N GLN A 134 9.03 2.02 8.74
CA GLN A 134 10.03 2.01 9.80
C GLN A 134 11.40 2.52 9.33
N ARG A 135 11.78 2.25 8.07
CA ARG A 135 13.08 2.60 7.46
C ARG A 135 13.09 3.96 6.74
N GLN A 136 11.93 4.57 6.50
CA GLN A 136 11.83 5.81 5.74
C GLN A 136 12.47 6.97 6.50
N LEU A 137 13.36 7.69 5.82
CA LEU A 137 13.92 8.94 6.30
C LEU A 137 13.06 10.10 5.80
N VAL A 138 12.54 10.89 6.73
CA VAL A 138 11.83 12.13 6.43
C VAL A 138 12.66 13.27 6.98
N HIS A 139 13.15 14.16 6.09
CA HIS A 139 14.11 15.21 6.45
C HIS A 139 15.32 14.67 7.23
N SER A 140 15.88 13.54 6.78
CA SER A 140 17.01 12.83 7.41
C SER A 140 16.73 12.31 8.83
N ARG A 141 15.47 12.13 9.22
CA ARG A 141 15.06 11.55 10.51
C ARG A 141 14.20 10.31 10.31
N LEU A 142 14.41 9.29 11.15
CA LEU A 142 13.55 8.12 11.24
C LEU A 142 12.36 8.42 12.15
N ILE A 143 11.29 8.99 11.59
CA ILE A 143 10.11 9.40 12.37
C ILE A 143 9.39 8.22 13.03
N ALA A 144 9.53 7.01 12.47
CA ALA A 144 9.01 5.79 13.07
C ALA A 144 9.68 5.45 14.41
N SER A 145 10.97 5.79 14.57
CA SER A 145 11.71 5.64 15.81
C SER A 145 11.06 6.48 16.91
N ASP A 146 10.93 7.78 16.66
CA ASP A 146 10.30 8.73 17.61
C ASP A 146 8.86 8.30 17.96
N TYR A 147 8.09 7.79 17.00
CA TYR A 147 6.74 7.28 17.23
C TYR A 147 6.72 6.06 18.15
N LEU A 148 7.59 5.07 17.92
CA LEU A 148 7.64 3.85 18.72
C LEU A 148 8.13 4.11 20.15
N GLU A 149 9.07 5.05 20.35
CA GLU A 149 9.50 5.49 21.70
C GLU A 149 8.35 6.12 22.50
N ALA A 150 7.44 6.80 21.81
CA ALA A 150 6.25 7.39 22.42
C ALA A 150 5.08 6.40 22.62
N ASN A 151 5.17 5.19 22.05
CA ASN A 151 4.07 4.20 21.99
C ASN A 151 4.57 2.79 22.38
N LEU A 152 5.15 2.67 23.59
CA LEU A 152 5.77 1.42 24.05
C LEU A 152 4.81 0.24 24.14
N ASP A 153 3.52 0.51 24.40
CA ASP A 153 2.47 -0.50 24.40
C ASP A 153 2.32 -1.19 23.02
N LEU A 154 2.67 -0.50 21.93
CA LEU A 154 2.68 -1.09 20.59
C LEU A 154 3.87 -2.05 20.41
N MET A 155 5.00 -1.80 21.06
CA MET A 155 6.13 -2.72 21.09
C MET A 155 5.78 -3.98 21.89
N ASP A 156 5.14 -3.82 23.05
CA ASP A 156 4.64 -4.93 23.86
C ASP A 156 3.63 -5.78 23.07
N HIS A 157 2.73 -5.13 22.31
CA HIS A 157 1.79 -5.81 21.42
C HIS A 157 2.50 -6.66 20.35
N LEU A 158 3.51 -6.11 19.68
CA LEU A 158 4.30 -6.85 18.69
C LEU A 158 5.03 -8.05 19.31
N ILE A 159 5.59 -7.89 20.51
CA ILE A 159 6.27 -8.95 21.25
C ILE A 159 5.29 -10.06 21.63
N SER A 160 4.15 -9.70 22.22
CA SER A 160 3.13 -10.67 22.64
C SER A 160 2.58 -11.47 21.46
N GLY A 161 2.31 -10.81 20.33
CA GLY A 161 1.80 -11.51 19.15
C GLY A 161 2.85 -12.37 18.42
N TYR A 162 4.13 -12.36 18.84
CA TYR A 162 5.15 -13.27 18.29
C TYR A 162 4.85 -14.74 18.60
N GLU A 163 4.11 -15.00 19.68
CA GLU A 163 3.71 -16.35 20.11
C GLU A 163 2.54 -16.92 19.28
N ASP A 164 1.81 -16.08 18.54
CA ASP A 164 0.72 -16.50 17.67
C ASP A 164 1.28 -17.15 16.39
N GLN A 165 0.95 -18.42 16.14
CA GLN A 165 1.47 -19.15 14.96
C GLN A 165 0.99 -18.57 13.62
N ALA A 166 -0.17 -17.92 13.57
CA ALA A 166 -0.75 -17.36 12.35
C ALA A 166 -0.19 -15.98 12.00
N ILE A 167 0.31 -15.22 12.99
CA ILE A 167 0.77 -13.84 12.83
C ILE A 167 2.23 -13.61 13.24
N GLY A 168 2.82 -14.48 14.04
CA GLY A 168 4.15 -14.29 14.64
C GLY A 168 5.27 -14.06 13.64
N LEU A 169 5.20 -14.65 12.43
CA LEU A 169 6.15 -14.37 11.35
C LEU A 169 6.11 -12.90 10.89
N HIS A 170 4.92 -12.31 10.84
CA HIS A 170 4.72 -10.93 10.43
C HIS A 170 5.21 -9.96 11.51
N TYR A 171 4.80 -10.17 12.76
CA TYR A 171 5.28 -9.33 13.88
C TYR A 171 6.77 -9.50 14.13
N GLY A 172 7.31 -10.71 13.98
CA GLY A 172 8.76 -10.95 14.03
C GLY A 172 9.52 -10.18 12.94
N ALA A 173 8.96 -10.02 11.74
CA ALA A 173 9.55 -9.20 10.70
C ALA A 173 9.59 -7.71 11.09
N MET A 174 8.49 -7.18 11.62
CA MET A 174 8.40 -5.78 12.08
C MET A 174 9.34 -5.51 13.27
N LEU A 175 9.44 -6.45 14.22
CA LEU A 175 10.34 -6.36 15.38
C LEU A 175 11.82 -6.33 14.97
N ARG A 176 12.22 -7.18 14.00
CA ARG A 176 13.60 -7.16 13.50
C ARG A 176 13.99 -5.82 12.88
N GLU A 177 13.04 -5.12 12.26
CA GLU A 177 13.27 -3.77 11.74
C GLU A 177 13.42 -2.75 12.88
N CYS A 178 12.61 -2.83 13.95
CA CYS A 178 12.80 -2.01 15.16
C CYS A 178 14.21 -2.21 15.75
N ILE A 179 14.64 -3.46 15.92
CA ILE A 179 15.96 -3.79 16.50
C ILE A 179 17.10 -3.26 15.63
N ARG A 180 16.99 -3.36 14.30
CA ARG A 180 18.02 -2.85 13.39
C ARG A 180 18.24 -1.35 13.58
N HIS A 181 17.16 -0.58 13.75
CA HIS A 181 17.28 0.85 14.02
C HIS A 181 17.96 1.13 15.36
N GLN A 182 17.74 0.30 16.39
CA GLN A 182 18.44 0.44 17.68
C GLN A 182 19.94 0.22 17.56
N SER A 183 20.35 -0.85 16.89
CA SER A 183 21.77 -1.14 16.72
C SER A 183 22.48 -0.05 15.93
N VAL A 184 21.83 0.49 14.89
CA VAL A 184 22.37 1.61 14.10
C VAL A 184 22.40 2.90 14.90
N ALA A 185 21.35 3.22 15.66
CA ALA A 185 21.32 4.41 16.52
C ALA A 185 22.44 4.36 17.57
N SER A 186 22.56 3.22 18.27
CA SER A 186 23.57 2.99 19.30
C SER A 186 25.00 3.11 18.77
N SER A 187 25.27 2.62 17.56
CA SER A 187 26.59 2.67 16.92
C SER A 187 26.94 4.04 16.31
N THR A 188 25.95 4.89 16.04
CA THR A 188 26.15 6.25 15.50
C THR A 188 26.07 7.35 16.56
N GLY A 189 25.90 6.98 17.85
CA GLY A 189 25.73 7.94 18.94
C GLY A 189 24.36 8.63 18.96
N MET A 190 23.41 8.15 18.15
CA MET A 190 22.00 8.52 18.29
C MET A 190 21.43 7.80 19.52
N LYS A 191 20.49 8.45 20.21
CA LYS A 191 19.89 7.93 21.45
C LYS A 191 19.37 6.52 21.21
N ALA A 192 19.93 5.54 21.93
CA ALA A 192 19.38 4.19 21.96
C ALA A 192 18.01 4.26 22.62
N MET A 193 17.04 3.58 22.01
CA MET A 193 15.73 3.38 22.58
C MET A 193 15.73 1.91 23.03
N TRP A 194 15.65 1.75 24.36
CA TRP A 194 15.84 0.53 25.16
C TRP A 194 17.29 0.23 25.55
#